data_AF-A0A438F5Y9-F1
#
_entry.id   AF-A0A438F5Y9-F1
#
_cell.length_a   1.000
_cell.length_b   1.000
_cell.length_c   1.000
_cell.angle_alpha   90.00
_cell.angle_beta   90.00
_cell.angle_gamma   90.00
#
_symmetry.space_group_name_H-M   'P 1'
#
loop_
_entity.id
_entity.type
_entity.pdbx_description
1 polymer ?
#
loop_
_entity_poly.entity_id
_entity_poly.type
_entity_poly.pdbx_seq_one_letter_code
_entity_poly.pdbx_strand_id
1 'polypeptide(L)'
;MVFLYQNGPTVYRSRTVFEDATPEVVRDFFWDDEFRPKWDPMLAYFKILEEFPHTATMIVHWIKKFPFFCSDREYIIGRRIWEAGKTYYCVTKGVPYPGLPKRDKPRRVELYFSSWIIRAVESSKGEGMSACEVSLVHYEDMGIPKDVAKLGVRHGMWGTVKKLHSGMRAYQNARKTEAPLSRSALMARITTKISFDETSDSLEPASGEEEKVKWWISKERKIRALIGNG
;
A
#
# COMPACT_ATOMS: atom_id res chain seq x y z
N MET A 1 6.61 1.08 13.37
CA MET A 1 6.49 0.21 14.56
C MET A 1 6.10 -1.19 14.11
N VAL A 2 6.82 -2.23 14.54
CA VAL A 2 6.49 -3.63 14.22
C VAL A 2 5.77 -4.22 15.43
N PHE A 3 4.60 -4.83 15.22
CA PHE A 3 3.89 -5.55 16.26
C PHE A 3 3.98 -7.06 15.98
N LEU A 4 4.40 -7.82 16.99
CA LEU A 4 4.41 -9.28 16.97
C LEU A 4 3.17 -9.78 17.71
N TYR A 5 2.22 -10.40 17.02
CA TYR A 5 1.21 -11.22 17.68
C TYR A 5 1.84 -12.59 17.97
N GLN A 6 1.70 -13.09 19.21
CA GLN A 6 2.39 -14.32 19.65
C GLN A 6 2.09 -15.56 18.77
N ASN A 7 0.99 -15.56 18.00
CA ASN A 7 0.62 -16.64 17.07
C ASN A 7 0.18 -16.15 15.67
N GLY A 8 0.53 -14.92 15.28
CA GLY A 8 0.10 -14.31 14.00
C GLY A 8 1.27 -13.92 13.09
N PRO A 9 1.02 -13.57 11.82
CA PRO A 9 2.05 -13.00 10.96
C PRO A 9 2.59 -11.70 11.58
N THR A 10 3.87 -11.40 11.36
CA THR A 10 4.45 -10.12 11.75
C THR A 10 3.72 -8.98 11.06
N VAL A 11 3.19 -8.03 11.83
CA VAL A 11 2.47 -6.87 11.29
C VAL A 11 3.39 -5.66 11.29
N TYR A 12 3.60 -5.12 10.09
CA TYR A 12 4.34 -3.88 9.85
C TYR A 12 3.38 -2.70 9.84
N ARG A 13 3.69 -1.68 10.65
CA ARG A 13 2.99 -0.40 10.63
C ARG A 13 3.96 0.75 10.43
N SER A 14 3.63 1.66 9.52
CA SER A 14 4.41 2.88 9.30
C SER A 14 3.52 4.09 9.07
N ARG A 15 4.08 5.25 9.37
CA ARG A 15 3.55 6.56 9.02
C ARG A 15 4.65 7.29 8.27
N THR A 16 4.33 7.81 7.09
CA THR A 16 5.28 8.51 6.21
C THR A 16 4.62 9.80 5.74
N VAL A 17 5.36 10.91 5.77
CA VAL A 17 4.88 12.20 5.25
C VAL A 17 5.73 12.58 4.05
N PHE A 18 5.07 12.91 2.95
CA PHE A 18 5.67 13.47 1.75
C PHE A 18 5.34 14.96 1.68
N GLU A 19 6.36 15.80 1.86
CA GLU A 19 6.24 17.25 1.69
C GLU A 19 5.96 17.62 0.23
N ASP A 20 5.23 18.70 -0.01
CA ASP A 20 4.94 19.23 -1.35
C ASP A 20 4.28 18.18 -2.26
N ALA A 21 3.35 17.38 -1.72
CA ALA A 21 2.70 16.28 -2.43
C ALA A 21 1.21 16.22 -2.10
N THR A 22 0.36 16.09 -3.12
CA THR A 22 -1.09 15.93 -2.91
C THR A 22 -1.46 14.44 -2.74
N PRO A 23 -2.56 14.14 -2.01
CA PRO A 23 -3.06 12.77 -1.87
C PRO A 23 -3.31 12.04 -3.19
N GLU A 24 -3.74 12.73 -4.24
CA GLU A 24 -3.99 12.16 -5.57
C GLU A 24 -2.69 11.66 -6.21
N VAL A 25 -1.63 12.45 -6.14
CA VAL A 25 -0.34 12.09 -6.74
C VAL A 25 0.30 10.93 -5.97
N VAL A 26 0.17 10.92 -4.64
CA VAL A 26 0.65 9.84 -3.79
C VAL A 26 -0.15 8.56 -4.01
N ARG A 27 -1.48 8.64 -4.14
CA ARG A 27 -2.35 7.52 -4.51
C ARG A 27 -1.91 6.91 -5.85
N ASP A 28 -1.77 7.74 -6.88
CA ASP A 28 -1.37 7.29 -8.22
C ASP A 28 0.01 6.60 -8.16
N PHE A 29 0.98 7.18 -7.44
CA PHE A 29 2.33 6.60 -7.27
C PHE A 29 2.34 5.19 -6.66
N PHE A 30 1.55 4.94 -5.61
CA PHE A 30 1.52 3.63 -4.96
C PHE A 30 0.75 2.57 -5.77
N TRP A 31 -0.12 2.99 -6.69
CA TRP A 31 -0.93 2.11 -7.52
C TRP A 31 -0.29 1.80 -8.89
N ASP A 32 0.67 2.62 -9.32
CA ASP A 32 1.28 2.57 -10.65
C ASP A 32 2.36 1.48 -10.78
N ASP A 33 1.94 0.26 -11.09
CA ASP A 33 2.85 -0.87 -11.28
C ASP A 33 3.77 -0.73 -12.50
N GLU A 34 3.41 0.10 -13.47
CA GLU A 34 4.24 0.38 -14.65
C GLU A 34 5.39 1.33 -14.30
N PHE A 35 5.18 2.25 -13.36
CA PHE A 35 6.24 3.11 -12.83
C PHE A 35 7.06 2.42 -11.73
N ARG A 36 6.47 1.49 -10.99
CA ARG A 36 7.06 0.85 -9.81
C ARG A 36 8.47 0.27 -10.01
N PRO A 37 8.81 -0.40 -11.13
CA PRO A 37 10.17 -0.91 -11.39
C PRO A 37 11.26 0.17 -11.37
N LYS A 38 10.91 1.45 -11.57
CA LYS A 38 11.88 2.57 -11.52
C LYS A 38 12.42 2.84 -10.11
N TRP A 39 11.71 2.39 -9.06
CA TRP A 39 12.11 2.65 -7.67
C TRP A 39 12.11 1.40 -6.78
N ASP A 40 11.28 0.40 -7.06
CA ASP A 40 11.26 -0.89 -6.37
C ASP A 40 12.03 -1.95 -7.18
N PRO A 41 13.31 -2.19 -6.88
CA PRO A 41 14.12 -3.16 -7.61
C PRO A 41 13.67 -4.61 -7.39
N MET A 42 12.79 -4.87 -6.41
CA MET A 42 12.28 -6.21 -6.18
C MET A 42 11.19 -6.57 -7.19
N LEU A 43 10.43 -5.63 -7.75
CA LEU A 43 9.36 -5.95 -8.70
C LEU A 43 9.96 -6.29 -10.08
N ALA A 44 10.07 -7.58 -10.40
CA ALA A 44 10.63 -8.05 -11.68
C ALA A 44 9.57 -8.20 -12.78
N TYR A 45 8.33 -8.50 -12.40
CA TYR A 45 7.25 -8.71 -13.33
C TYR A 45 5.95 -8.22 -12.71
N PHE A 46 5.12 -7.62 -13.53
CA PHE A 46 3.73 -7.36 -13.22
C PHE A 46 2.87 -7.61 -14.46
N LYS A 47 1.63 -8.01 -14.24
CA LYS A 47 0.59 -8.07 -15.26
C LYS A 47 -0.77 -7.84 -14.63
N ILE A 48 -1.52 -6.91 -15.19
CA ILE A 48 -2.94 -6.76 -14.86
C ILE A 48 -3.66 -7.98 -15.45
N LEU A 49 -4.31 -8.77 -14.60
CA LEU A 49 -5.06 -9.96 -14.99
C LEU A 49 -6.51 -9.59 -15.32
N GLU A 50 -7.15 -8.82 -14.43
CA GLU A 50 -8.53 -8.37 -14.57
C GLU A 50 -8.69 -6.94 -14.04
N GLU A 51 -9.58 -6.19 -14.66
CA GLU A 51 -9.99 -4.85 -14.25
C GLU A 51 -11.50 -4.78 -14.18
N PHE A 52 -12.01 -4.25 -13.07
CA PHE A 52 -13.42 -4.02 -12.84
C PHE A 52 -13.63 -2.53 -12.53
N PRO A 53 -13.73 -1.66 -13.56
CA PRO A 53 -13.87 -0.22 -13.36
C PRO A 53 -15.10 0.14 -12.52
N HIS A 54 -16.20 -0.59 -12.67
CA HIS A 54 -17.45 -0.32 -11.94
C HIS A 54 -17.33 -0.54 -10.42
N THR A 55 -16.46 -1.45 -9.97
CA THR A 55 -16.18 -1.66 -8.55
C THR A 55 -14.86 -1.05 -8.09
N ALA A 56 -14.12 -0.35 -8.96
CA ALA A 56 -12.76 0.10 -8.69
C ALA A 56 -11.79 -1.03 -8.28
N THR A 57 -12.00 -2.26 -8.78
CA THR A 57 -11.19 -3.43 -8.41
C THR A 57 -10.22 -3.81 -9.53
N MET A 58 -9.04 -4.28 -9.17
CA MET A 58 -8.08 -4.90 -10.08
C MET A 58 -7.56 -6.21 -9.50
N ILE A 59 -7.28 -7.18 -10.35
CA ILE A 59 -6.48 -8.35 -10.01
C ILE A 59 -5.16 -8.26 -10.77
N VAL A 60 -4.06 -8.39 -10.05
CA VAL A 60 -2.71 -8.21 -10.59
C VAL A 60 -1.83 -9.39 -10.20
N HIS A 61 -1.03 -9.85 -11.16
CA HIS A 61 0.03 -10.83 -10.96
C HIS A 61 1.36 -10.10 -10.80
N TRP A 62 2.05 -10.27 -9.67
CA TRP A 62 3.42 -9.80 -9.46
C TRP A 62 4.39 -10.96 -9.29
N ILE A 63 5.62 -10.79 -9.77
CA ILE A 63 6.78 -11.59 -9.33
C ILE A 63 7.80 -10.64 -8.73
N LYS A 64 8.14 -10.88 -7.46
CA LYS A 64 9.23 -10.17 -6.78
C LYS A 64 10.50 -11.01 -6.71
N LYS A 65 11.63 -10.40 -7.08
CA LYS A 65 12.97 -10.95 -6.90
C LYS A 65 13.35 -10.97 -5.44
N PHE A 66 13.87 -12.11 -5.02
CA PHE A 66 14.52 -12.25 -3.72
C PHE A 66 16.00 -12.56 -3.91
N PRO A 67 16.82 -12.39 -2.87
CA PRO A 67 18.22 -12.83 -2.91
C PRO A 67 18.32 -14.29 -3.37
N PHE A 68 19.35 -14.62 -4.13
CA PHE A 68 19.50 -15.89 -4.87
C PHE A 68 19.38 -17.17 -4.02
N PHE A 69 19.60 -17.08 -2.70
CA PHE A 69 19.42 -18.19 -1.76
C PHE A 69 17.95 -18.46 -1.38
N CYS A 70 17.02 -17.63 -1.86
CA CYS A 70 15.58 -17.84 -1.73
C CYS A 70 14.93 -17.92 -3.11
N SER A 71 13.81 -18.66 -3.21
CA SER A 71 12.99 -18.58 -4.43
C SER A 71 12.32 -17.20 -4.54
N ASP A 72 12.16 -16.72 -5.77
CA ASP A 72 11.32 -15.55 -6.06
C ASP A 72 9.89 -15.75 -5.56
N ARG A 73 9.18 -14.66 -5.28
CA ARG A 73 7.81 -14.71 -4.76
C ARG A 73 6.81 -14.31 -5.82
N GLU A 74 5.79 -15.13 -5.97
CA GLU A 74 4.64 -14.88 -6.84
C GLU A 74 3.48 -14.36 -5.99
N TYR A 75 2.82 -13.32 -6.47
CA TYR A 75 1.66 -12.73 -5.82
C TYR A 75 0.54 -12.63 -6.84
N ILE A 76 -0.64 -13.08 -6.43
CA ILE A 76 -1.89 -12.79 -7.13
C ILE A 76 -2.69 -11.93 -6.14
N ILE A 77 -2.80 -10.65 -6.45
CA ILE A 77 -3.38 -9.66 -5.54
C ILE A 77 -4.63 -9.04 -6.13
N GLY A 78 -5.68 -9.00 -5.32
CA GLY A 78 -6.86 -8.18 -5.56
C GLY A 78 -6.68 -6.86 -4.83
N ARG A 79 -6.94 -5.74 -5.51
CA ARG A 79 -6.78 -4.41 -4.93
C ARG A 79 -7.91 -3.47 -5.32
N ARG A 80 -8.30 -2.57 -4.40
CA ARG A 80 -9.35 -1.56 -4.58
C ARG A 80 -9.06 -0.28 -3.78
N ILE A 81 -9.59 0.84 -4.28
CA ILE A 81 -9.49 2.16 -3.63
C ILE A 81 -10.89 2.68 -3.29
N TRP A 82 -11.04 3.14 -2.06
CA TRP A 82 -12.18 3.91 -1.57
C TRP A 82 -11.78 5.35 -1.28
N GLU A 83 -12.75 6.26 -1.32
CA GLU A 83 -12.53 7.68 -1.07
C GLU A 83 -13.63 8.23 -0.18
N ALA A 84 -13.23 8.95 0.87
CA ALA A 84 -14.12 9.73 1.73
C ALA A 84 -13.54 11.13 1.91
N GLY A 85 -14.26 12.16 1.46
CA GLY A 85 -13.74 13.52 1.42
C GLY A 85 -12.43 13.58 0.63
N LYS A 86 -11.35 14.05 1.26
CA LYS A 86 -10.00 14.12 0.67
C LYS A 86 -9.06 13.00 1.14
N THR A 87 -9.61 11.89 1.62
CA THR A 87 -8.84 10.73 2.11
C THR A 87 -9.10 9.52 1.24
N TYR A 88 -8.03 8.87 0.81
CA TYR A 88 -8.07 7.60 0.09
C TYR A 88 -7.74 6.44 1.02
N TYR A 89 -8.49 5.35 0.86
CA TYR A 89 -8.29 4.10 1.56
C TYR A 89 -8.01 3.03 0.52
N CYS A 90 -6.81 2.50 0.50
CA CYS A 90 -6.36 1.54 -0.50
C CYS A 90 -6.12 0.20 0.17
N VAL A 91 -6.74 -0.87 -0.32
CA VAL A 91 -6.48 -2.23 0.18
C VAL A 91 -6.06 -3.14 -0.94
N THR A 92 -5.04 -3.94 -0.64
CA THR A 92 -4.53 -5.02 -1.47
C THR A 92 -4.49 -6.29 -0.63
N LYS A 93 -5.07 -7.37 -1.13
CA LYS A 93 -5.03 -8.69 -0.48
C LYS A 93 -4.67 -9.79 -1.48
N GLY A 94 -4.07 -10.87 -0.99
CA GLY A 94 -3.94 -12.10 -1.79
C GLY A 94 -5.31 -12.62 -2.20
N VAL A 95 -5.47 -13.04 -3.45
CA VAL A 95 -6.71 -13.62 -3.98
C VAL A 95 -6.42 -14.88 -4.81
N PRO A 96 -7.32 -15.87 -4.80
CA PRO A 96 -7.20 -17.00 -5.74
C PRO A 96 -7.42 -16.53 -7.17
N TYR A 97 -6.77 -17.19 -8.13
CA TYR A 97 -7.02 -16.97 -9.55
C TYR A 97 -6.84 -18.30 -10.32
N PRO A 98 -7.94 -18.97 -10.70
CA PRO A 98 -7.89 -20.30 -11.32
C PRO A 98 -7.05 -20.37 -12.60
N GLY A 99 -6.99 -19.29 -13.39
CA GLY A 99 -6.21 -19.23 -14.63
C GLY A 99 -4.68 -19.23 -14.44
N LEU A 100 -4.20 -19.15 -13.20
CA LEU A 100 -2.77 -19.20 -12.85
C LEU A 100 -2.57 -20.23 -11.73
N PRO A 101 -2.44 -21.53 -12.06
CA PRO A 101 -2.21 -22.57 -11.06
C PRO A 101 -0.87 -22.37 -10.35
N LYS A 102 -0.78 -22.86 -9.11
CA LYS A 102 0.43 -22.77 -8.29
C LYS A 102 1.55 -23.62 -8.88
N ARG A 103 2.77 -23.11 -8.82
CA ARG A 103 4.00 -23.82 -9.19
C ARG A 103 4.92 -23.86 -7.99
N ASP A 104 5.91 -24.75 -8.05
CA ASP A 104 6.94 -24.83 -7.00
C ASP A 104 7.82 -23.58 -6.96
N LYS A 105 8.11 -23.00 -8.14
CA LYS A 105 8.88 -21.77 -8.31
C LYS A 105 8.25 -20.89 -9.39
N PRO A 106 8.17 -19.56 -9.20
CA PRO A 106 8.33 -18.83 -7.92
C PRO A 106 7.38 -19.32 -6.82
N ARG A 107 7.74 -19.14 -5.54
CA ARG A 107 6.87 -19.53 -4.41
C ARG A 107 5.70 -18.55 -4.35
N ARG A 108 4.47 -19.07 -4.45
CA ARG A 108 3.27 -18.26 -4.23
C ARG A 108 3.12 -17.81 -2.77
N VAL A 109 2.87 -16.52 -2.57
CA VAL A 109 2.50 -15.92 -1.29
C VAL A 109 0.99 -15.94 -1.17
N GLU A 110 0.47 -16.87 -0.37
CA GLU A 110 -0.97 -17.05 -0.17
C GLU A 110 -1.54 -16.00 0.82
N LEU A 111 -0.79 -15.70 1.88
CA LEU A 111 -1.14 -14.69 2.86
C LEU A 111 -0.47 -13.37 2.49
N TYR A 112 -1.27 -12.43 1.99
CA TYR A 112 -0.83 -11.07 1.70
C TYR A 112 -1.94 -10.08 2.07
N PHE A 113 -1.61 -9.04 2.82
CA PHE A 113 -2.50 -7.92 3.10
C PHE A 113 -1.71 -6.63 3.22
N SER A 114 -2.19 -5.58 2.56
CA SER A 114 -1.66 -4.23 2.68
C SER A 114 -2.80 -3.23 2.65
N SER A 115 -2.85 -2.35 3.64
CA SER A 115 -3.81 -1.25 3.72
C SER A 115 -3.07 0.07 3.86
N TRP A 116 -3.47 1.05 3.07
CA TRP A 116 -2.90 2.39 3.04
C TRP A 116 -4.01 3.41 3.25
N ILE A 117 -3.80 4.38 4.14
CA ILE A 117 -4.64 5.57 4.22
C ILE A 117 -3.79 6.76 3.80
N ILE A 118 -4.29 7.51 2.82
CA ILE A 118 -3.58 8.62 2.17
C ILE A 118 -4.42 9.87 2.36
N ARG A 119 -3.87 10.89 3.04
CA ARG A 119 -4.59 12.13 3.35
C ARG A 119 -3.66 13.34 3.34
N ALA A 120 -4.24 14.51 3.04
CA ALA A 120 -3.53 15.77 3.20
C ALA A 120 -3.29 16.05 4.69
N VAL A 121 -2.12 16.62 5.00
CA VAL A 121 -1.73 17.07 6.33
C VAL A 121 -0.98 18.40 6.22
N GLU A 122 -0.86 19.09 7.35
CA GLU A 122 -0.08 20.32 7.41
C GLU A 122 1.41 20.02 7.15
N SER A 123 2.04 20.88 6.36
CA SER A 123 3.47 20.80 6.09
C SER A 123 4.27 21.21 7.31
N SER A 124 5.38 20.51 7.55
CA SER A 124 6.34 20.91 8.58
C SER A 124 6.99 22.28 8.32
N LYS A 125 6.86 22.82 7.10
CA LYS A 125 7.36 24.14 6.70
C LYS A 125 6.39 25.29 7.01
N GLY A 126 5.18 25.00 7.48
CA GLY A 126 4.15 26.03 7.74
C GLY A 126 3.42 26.53 6.49
N GLU A 127 3.53 25.82 5.36
CA GLU A 127 2.89 26.18 4.09
C GLU A 127 1.44 25.67 3.96
N GLY A 128 0.75 25.49 5.09
CA GLY A 128 -0.59 24.92 5.14
C GLY A 128 -0.65 23.44 4.76
N MET A 129 -1.77 22.98 4.18
CA MET A 129 -2.05 21.57 3.86
C MET A 129 -1.36 21.11 2.56
N SER A 130 -0.06 21.38 2.42
CA SER A 130 0.75 21.06 1.22
C SER A 130 1.49 19.72 1.32
N ALA A 131 1.38 19.00 2.43
CA ALA A 131 1.98 17.69 2.63
C ALA A 131 0.93 16.56 2.57
N CYS A 132 1.40 15.35 2.28
CA CYS A 132 0.57 14.15 2.28
C CYS A 132 1.12 13.11 3.25
N GLU A 133 0.26 12.64 4.15
CA GLU A 133 0.55 11.52 5.03
C GLU A 133 0.05 10.21 4.42
N VAL A 134 0.88 9.18 4.54
CA VAL A 134 0.56 7.81 4.23
C VAL A 134 0.77 6.97 5.47
N SER A 135 -0.28 6.31 5.90
CA SER A 135 -0.23 5.36 7.00
C SER A 135 -0.53 3.95 6.50
N LEU A 136 0.36 3.03 6.83
CA LEU A 136 0.41 1.67 6.31
C LEU A 136 0.18 0.65 7.42
N VAL A 137 -0.65 -0.35 7.14
CA VAL A 137 -0.67 -1.63 7.84
C VAL A 137 -0.43 -2.74 6.82
N HIS A 138 0.59 -3.56 7.04
CA HIS A 138 0.98 -4.60 6.12
C HIS A 138 1.38 -5.88 6.85
N TYR A 139 0.98 -7.03 6.31
CA TYR A 139 1.50 -8.33 6.73
C TYR A 139 1.43 -9.32 5.56
N GLU A 140 2.39 -10.23 5.51
CA GLU A 140 2.45 -11.28 4.51
C GLU A 140 3.23 -12.50 5.02
N ASP A 141 2.98 -13.67 4.44
CA ASP A 141 3.83 -14.86 4.62
C ASP A 141 4.67 -15.14 3.37
N MET A 142 5.88 -14.57 3.36
CA MET A 142 6.87 -14.81 2.32
C MET A 142 7.49 -16.23 2.37
N GLY A 143 7.16 -17.03 3.39
CA GLY A 143 7.77 -18.35 3.62
C GLY A 143 9.26 -18.27 3.92
N ILE A 144 9.71 -17.19 4.55
CA ILE A 144 11.10 -16.98 4.94
C ILE A 144 11.24 -17.30 6.42
N PRO A 145 12.18 -18.18 6.82
CA PRO A 145 12.49 -18.40 8.22
C PRO A 145 12.80 -17.09 8.95
N LYS A 146 12.29 -16.94 10.18
CA LYS A 146 12.34 -15.66 10.92
C LYS A 146 13.76 -15.07 11.02
N ASP A 147 14.79 -15.91 11.17
CA ASP A 147 16.17 -15.44 11.31
C ASP A 147 16.77 -14.93 9.99
N VAL A 148 16.39 -15.54 8.86
CA VAL A 148 16.73 -15.04 7.52
C VAL A 148 16.00 -13.71 7.25
N ALA A 149 14.74 -13.60 7.66
CA ALA A 149 13.97 -12.37 7.56
C ALA A 149 14.60 -11.23 8.38
N LYS A 150 15.03 -11.49 9.62
CA LYS A 150 15.74 -10.52 10.47
C LYS A 150 17.04 -10.04 9.82
N LEU A 151 17.82 -10.95 9.23
CA LEU A 151 19.06 -10.59 8.54
C LEU A 151 18.80 -9.68 7.33
N GLY A 152 17.77 -10.00 6.54
CA GLY A 152 17.33 -9.22 5.38
C GLY A 152 16.80 -7.83 5.75
N VAL A 153 16.02 -7.71 6.84
CA VAL A 153 15.56 -6.42 7.35
C VAL A 153 16.75 -5.54 7.76
N ARG A 154 17.73 -6.11 8.49
CA ARG A 154 18.88 -5.36 9.03
C ARG A 154 19.82 -4.83 7.94
N HIS A 155 19.96 -5.51 6.81
CA HIS A 155 20.95 -5.16 5.78
C HIS A 155 20.36 -4.75 4.42
N GLY A 156 19.15 -5.19 4.06
CA GLY A 156 18.60 -5.02 2.71
C GLY A 156 17.43 -4.04 2.60
N MET A 157 16.58 -3.94 3.63
CA MET A 157 15.30 -3.22 3.53
C MET A 157 15.44 -1.69 3.59
N TRP A 158 16.48 -1.18 4.27
CA TRP A 158 16.75 0.25 4.38
C TRP A 158 17.04 0.90 3.01
N GLY A 159 17.69 0.16 2.10
CA GLY A 159 17.93 0.62 0.73
C GLY A 159 16.63 0.85 -0.04
N THR A 160 15.66 -0.07 0.09
CA THR A 160 14.33 0.08 -0.55
C THR A 160 13.53 1.23 0.05
N VAL A 161 13.59 1.42 1.38
CA VAL A 161 12.93 2.56 2.04
C VAL A 161 13.51 3.89 1.57
N LYS A 162 14.84 3.99 1.40
CA LYS A 162 15.48 5.18 0.81
C LYS A 162 15.00 5.44 -0.63
N LYS A 163 14.86 4.38 -1.44
CA LYS A 163 14.38 4.49 -2.81
C LYS A 163 12.91 4.90 -2.93
N LEU A 164 12.09 4.65 -1.91
CA LEU A 164 10.69 5.08 -1.89
C LEU A 164 10.57 6.60 -2.02
N HIS A 165 11.32 7.35 -1.20
CA HIS A 165 11.25 8.82 -1.23
C HIS A 165 11.78 9.39 -2.55
N SER A 166 12.92 8.90 -3.05
CA SER A 166 13.43 9.33 -4.36
C SER A 166 12.50 8.93 -5.50
N GLY A 167 11.87 7.75 -5.42
CA GLY A 167 10.87 7.26 -6.36
C GLY A 167 9.64 8.16 -6.41
N MET A 168 9.14 8.59 -5.25
CA MET A 168 8.04 9.55 -5.15
C MET A 168 8.40 10.88 -5.84
N ARG A 169 9.60 11.42 -5.58
CA ARG A 169 10.07 12.67 -6.23
C ARG A 169 10.20 12.50 -7.75
N ALA A 170 10.75 11.37 -8.21
CA ALA A 170 10.81 11.05 -9.63
C ALA A 170 9.41 10.96 -10.25
N TYR A 171 8.45 10.38 -9.54
CA TYR A 171 7.05 10.31 -9.99
C TYR A 171 6.44 11.69 -10.13
N GLN A 172 6.57 12.56 -9.12
CA GLN A 172 6.08 13.94 -9.17
C GLN A 172 6.65 14.71 -10.36
N ASN A 173 7.96 14.57 -10.62
CA ASN A 173 8.59 15.21 -11.77
C ASN A 173 8.05 14.66 -13.09
N ALA A 174 7.87 13.33 -13.21
CA ALA A 174 7.24 12.73 -14.40
C ALA A 174 5.78 13.16 -14.59
N ARG A 175 5.06 13.50 -13.51
CA ARG A 175 3.69 14.04 -13.60
C ARG A 175 3.64 15.49 -14.10
N LYS A 176 4.73 16.25 -14.01
CA LYS A 176 4.83 17.62 -14.54
C LYS A 176 5.05 17.66 -16.05
N THR A 177 5.57 16.60 -16.66
CA THR A 177 5.92 16.58 -18.10
C THR A 177 4.74 16.26 -19.01
N GLU A 178 3.50 16.38 -18.54
CA GLU A 178 2.24 16.07 -19.25
C GLU A 178 2.16 14.69 -19.93
N ALA A 179 3.04 13.76 -19.54
CA ALA A 179 3.03 12.42 -20.11
C ALA A 179 1.71 11.70 -19.79
N PRO A 180 1.18 10.90 -20.73
CA PRO A 180 0.01 10.07 -20.48
C PRO A 180 0.19 9.20 -19.24
N LEU A 181 -0.89 9.04 -18.48
CA LEU A 181 -0.90 8.14 -17.34
C LEU A 181 -0.80 6.69 -17.81
N SER A 182 -0.10 5.89 -17.01
CA SER A 182 -0.08 4.44 -17.18
C SER A 182 -1.49 3.86 -16.94
N ARG A 183 -1.73 2.62 -17.40
CA ARG A 183 -3.04 1.99 -17.19
C ARG A 183 -3.33 1.83 -15.70
N SER A 184 -2.31 1.46 -14.93
CA SER A 184 -2.37 1.33 -13.48
C SER A 184 -2.71 2.66 -12.81
N ALA A 185 -2.07 3.75 -13.21
CA ALA A 185 -2.35 5.07 -12.66
C ALA A 185 -3.74 5.60 -13.05
N LEU A 186 -4.25 5.27 -14.24
CA LEU A 186 -5.64 5.56 -14.63
C LEU A 186 -6.64 4.82 -13.74
N MET A 187 -6.39 3.52 -13.48
CA MET A 187 -7.24 2.74 -12.58
C MET A 187 -7.22 3.25 -11.14
N ALA A 188 -6.12 3.86 -10.69
CA ALA A 188 -6.03 4.49 -9.37
C ALA A 188 -7.04 5.64 -9.17
N ARG A 189 -7.49 6.27 -10.27
CA ARG A 189 -8.44 7.39 -10.24
C ARG A 189 -9.88 6.94 -10.13
N ILE A 190 -10.14 5.65 -10.36
CA ILE A 190 -11.47 5.06 -10.19
C ILE A 190 -11.58 4.65 -8.73
N THR A 191 -12.38 5.40 -7.96
CA THR A 191 -12.55 5.18 -6.52
C THR A 191 -14.00 4.87 -6.18
N THR A 192 -14.20 4.03 -5.16
CA THR A 192 -15.53 3.86 -4.56
C THR A 192 -15.74 4.95 -3.51
N LYS A 193 -16.72 5.83 -3.74
CA LYS A 193 -17.09 6.85 -2.74
C LYS A 193 -17.76 6.18 -1.53
N ILE A 194 -17.34 6.56 -0.34
CA ILE A 194 -17.94 6.14 0.93
C ILE A 194 -18.15 7.35 1.83
N SER A 195 -19.20 7.31 2.65
CA SER A 195 -19.40 8.21 3.78
C SER A 195 -19.05 7.48 5.07
N PHE A 196 -18.52 8.22 6.05
CA PHE A 196 -18.51 7.77 7.43
C PHE A 196 -19.61 8.58 8.12
N ASP A 197 -20.65 7.94 8.63
CA ASP A 197 -21.69 8.65 9.39
C ASP A 197 -21.06 9.31 10.62
N GLU A 198 -21.30 10.61 10.77
CA GLU A 198 -20.66 11.48 11.78
C GLU A 198 -21.07 11.17 13.22
N THR A 199 -21.97 10.20 13.46
CA THR A 199 -22.59 9.96 14.77
C THR A 199 -21.67 9.26 15.79
N SER A 200 -20.36 9.18 15.55
CA SER A 200 -19.37 8.68 16.53
C SER A 200 -17.96 9.29 16.42
N ASP A 201 -17.69 10.19 15.47
CA ASP A 201 -16.32 10.59 15.11
C ASP A 201 -15.99 12.08 15.40
N SER A 202 -16.81 12.77 16.21
CA SER A 202 -16.50 14.14 16.67
C SER A 202 -15.46 14.17 17.79
N LEU A 203 -14.28 13.63 17.55
CA LEU A 203 -13.07 14.02 18.24
C LEU A 203 -11.94 13.99 17.20
N GLU A 204 -11.51 15.16 16.76
CA GLU A 204 -10.13 15.31 16.31
C GLU A 204 -9.21 14.67 17.36
N PRO A 205 -8.13 13.99 16.96
CA PRO A 205 -7.28 13.35 17.95
C PRO A 205 -6.76 14.40 18.92
N ALA A 206 -7.09 14.26 20.21
CA ALA A 206 -6.41 15.03 21.24
C ALA A 206 -4.90 14.70 21.18
N SER A 207 -4.11 15.57 21.79
CA SER A 207 -2.65 15.64 21.64
C SER A 207 -1.85 14.41 22.11
N GLY A 208 -2.49 13.29 22.47
CA GLY A 208 -1.85 12.04 22.89
C GLY A 208 -1.63 11.01 21.77
N GLU A 209 -0.45 10.38 21.74
CA GLU A 209 -0.15 9.27 20.81
C GLU A 209 -1.10 8.08 20.98
N GLU A 210 -1.56 7.81 22.20
CA GLU A 210 -2.41 6.67 22.51
C GLU A 210 -3.84 6.82 21.95
N GLU A 211 -4.41 8.02 22.00
CA GLU A 211 -5.74 8.30 21.41
C GLU A 211 -5.71 8.27 19.89
N LYS A 212 -4.63 8.78 19.29
CA LYS A 212 -4.39 8.64 17.84
C LYS A 212 -4.38 7.17 17.42
N VAL A 213 -3.75 6.30 18.21
CA VAL A 213 -3.71 4.85 17.95
C VAL A 213 -5.09 4.21 18.10
N LYS A 214 -5.88 4.59 19.11
CA LYS A 214 -7.26 4.07 19.31
C LYS A 214 -8.20 4.49 18.17
N TRP A 215 -8.15 5.77 17.78
CA TRP A 215 -8.88 6.29 16.62
C TRP A 215 -8.51 5.53 15.34
N TRP A 216 -7.21 5.31 15.14
CA TRP A 216 -6.68 4.53 14.03
C TRP A 216 -7.20 3.09 13.99
N ILE A 217 -7.19 2.40 15.14
CA ILE A 217 -7.69 1.03 15.25
C ILE A 217 -9.19 0.97 14.96
N SER A 218 -9.97 1.95 15.41
CA SER A 218 -11.40 2.06 15.14
C SER A 218 -11.67 2.21 13.64
N LYS A 219 -10.97 3.15 12.99
CA LYS A 219 -11.11 3.41 11.56
C LYS A 219 -10.61 2.22 10.72
N GLU A 220 -9.49 1.61 11.10
CA GLU A 220 -8.99 0.37 10.51
C GLU A 220 -10.02 -0.76 10.62
N ARG A 221 -10.71 -0.90 11.77
CA ARG A 221 -11.78 -1.87 11.95
C ARG A 221 -12.98 -1.60 11.04
N LYS A 222 -13.43 -0.34 10.94
CA LYS A 222 -14.50 0.07 10.02
C LYS A 222 -14.12 -0.21 8.56
N ILE A 223 -12.90 0.15 8.16
CA ILE A 223 -12.35 -0.13 6.81
C ILE A 223 -12.27 -1.63 6.56
N ARG A 224 -11.72 -2.41 7.49
CA ARG A 224 -11.68 -3.88 7.38
C ARG A 224 -13.09 -4.49 7.30
N ALA A 225 -14.05 -3.97 8.04
CA ALA A 225 -15.45 -4.43 7.99
C ALA A 225 -16.13 -4.09 6.65
N LEU A 226 -15.91 -2.88 6.13
CA LEU A 226 -16.36 -2.46 4.79
C LEU A 226 -15.74 -3.30 3.66
N ILE A 227 -14.57 -3.90 3.90
CA ILE A 227 -13.76 -4.62 2.90
C ILE A 227 -13.86 -6.15 3.07
N GLY A 228 -14.29 -6.63 4.24
CA GLY A 228 -14.41 -8.05 4.60
C GLY A 228 -15.78 -8.68 4.33
N ASN A 229 -16.83 -7.86 4.12
CA ASN A 229 -18.19 -8.31 3.77
C ASN A 229 -18.47 -8.30 2.25
N GLY A 230 -17.42 -8.38 1.42
CA GLY A 230 -17.53 -8.43 -0.05
C GLY A 230 -16.85 -9.66 -0.62
#